data_AF-A0A5C1B2A7-F1
#
_entry.id   AF-A0A5C1B2A7-F1
#
_cell.length_a   1.000
_cell.length_b   1.000
_cell.length_c   1.000
_cell.angle_alpha   90.00
_cell.angle_beta   90.00
_cell.angle_gamma   90.00
#
_symmetry.space_group_name_H-M   'P 1'
#
loop_
_entity.id
_entity.type
_entity.pdbx_description
1 polymer ?
#
loop_
_entity_poly.entity_id
_entity_poly.type
_entity_poly.pdbx_seq_one_letter_code
_entity_poly.pdbx_strand_id
1 'polypeptide(L)'
;MGRINNDVARRCLKVAAWPVRDRELYAQATIDDPISDPAPAAKWRPATRHKNERGYGRWLTFLIRRGEDVTLPAAVRVTPANVDAFARELQAQDVKLGTMRNRLFELLAVISSIAPSVDWSWLRSCANSQSRRAKASFGCARFLDVALVVAACERALSAAPHPLPLKSIPGYRNWLILYFLAYVPVRLGNLASLELGRHLAMRNGEWLVSLQPEETKNGREYSAPVPRPLALHLERYLADVRPAVANTVSGQRLWLGMSGTPLTDHTIHIALRELTFGEFGIALGPHSLRHSFATFAAETVGIDGARAGIGHISPQRTQGYNHASTLAASISHAELIAGLRTSSPGRRKRRS
;
A
#
# COMPACT_ATOMS: atom_id res chain seq x y z
N MET A 1 -12.41 -18.76 13.09
CA MET A 1 -11.28 -19.71 13.08
C MET A 1 -10.50 -19.55 11.79
N GLY A 2 -9.35 -18.87 11.84
CA GLY A 2 -8.51 -18.66 10.66
C GLY A 2 -7.85 -19.96 10.25
N ARG A 3 -8.06 -20.39 9.00
CA ARG A 3 -7.29 -21.50 8.41
C ARG A 3 -5.82 -21.09 8.42
N ILE A 4 -5.04 -21.66 9.35
CA ILE A 4 -3.58 -21.70 9.20
C ILE A 4 -3.36 -22.50 7.91
N ASN A 5 -2.99 -21.81 6.84
CA ASN A 5 -2.74 -22.40 5.55
C ASN A 5 -1.47 -23.24 5.65
N ASN A 6 -1.62 -24.48 6.11
CA ASN A 6 -0.54 -25.43 6.41
C ASN A 6 -0.07 -26.20 5.17
N ASP A 7 -0.32 -25.62 3.99
CA ASP A 7 0.10 -26.19 2.72
C ASP A 7 1.63 -26.07 2.62
N VAL A 8 2.31 -27.20 2.83
CA VAL A 8 3.77 -27.34 2.72
C VAL A 8 4.24 -26.88 1.34
N ALA A 9 3.42 -27.09 0.30
CA ALA A 9 3.70 -26.65 -1.05
C ALA A 9 3.80 -25.13 -1.14
N ARG A 10 3.16 -24.37 -0.25
CA ARG A 10 3.10 -22.89 -0.21
C ARG A 10 4.09 -22.22 0.74
N ARG A 11 4.87 -23.01 1.48
CA ARG A 11 5.81 -22.51 2.48
C ARG A 11 6.93 -21.68 1.83
N CYS A 12 7.32 -20.61 2.52
CA CYS A 12 8.55 -19.86 2.21
C CYS A 12 9.59 -20.26 3.25
N LEU A 13 10.68 -20.92 2.84
CA LEU A 13 11.75 -21.27 3.77
C LEU A 13 12.40 -20.02 4.40
N LYS A 14 12.58 -20.05 5.71
CA LYS A 14 13.32 -19.01 6.44
C LYS A 14 14.81 -19.11 6.09
N VAL A 15 15.53 -17.98 6.14
CA VAL A 15 16.98 -17.89 5.82
C VAL A 15 17.81 -18.93 6.58
N ALA A 16 17.50 -19.19 7.85
CA ALA A 16 18.19 -20.21 8.66
C ALA A 16 18.10 -21.63 8.07
N ALA A 17 17.05 -21.93 7.29
CA ALA A 17 16.82 -23.22 6.65
C ALA A 17 17.21 -23.24 5.16
N TRP A 18 17.87 -22.19 4.65
CA TRP A 18 18.43 -22.22 3.30
C TRP A 18 19.66 -23.12 3.24
N PRO A 19 20.02 -23.62 2.05
CA PRO A 19 21.32 -24.25 1.84
C PRO A 19 22.45 -23.39 2.41
N VAL A 20 23.42 -24.03 3.07
CA VAL A 20 24.51 -23.35 3.78
C VAL A 20 25.21 -22.34 2.87
N ARG A 21 25.59 -22.78 1.65
CA ARG A 21 26.24 -21.94 0.65
C ARG A 21 25.41 -20.74 0.22
N ASP A 22 24.10 -20.91 0.01
CA ASP A 22 23.20 -19.80 -0.35
C ASP A 22 23.11 -18.78 0.78
N ARG A 23 23.02 -19.26 2.03
CA ARG A 23 22.93 -18.41 3.23
C ARG A 23 24.21 -17.60 3.42
N GLU A 24 25.38 -18.20 3.23
CA GLU A 24 26.68 -17.53 3.35
C GLU A 24 26.86 -16.46 2.27
N LEU A 25 26.60 -16.80 1.00
CA LEU A 25 26.66 -15.84 -0.10
C LEU A 25 25.64 -14.71 0.08
N TYR A 26 24.44 -15.03 0.55
CA TYR A 26 23.43 -14.02 0.84
C TYR A 26 23.83 -13.10 1.99
N ALA A 27 24.38 -13.66 3.07
CA ALA A 27 24.90 -12.86 4.18
C ALA A 27 25.96 -11.88 3.67
N GLN A 28 26.94 -12.36 2.91
CA GLN A 28 27.99 -11.52 2.31
C GLN A 28 27.41 -10.43 1.40
N ALA A 29 26.46 -10.78 0.52
CA ALA A 29 25.84 -9.83 -0.41
C ALA A 29 24.96 -8.76 0.28
N THR A 30 24.62 -8.95 1.55
CA THR A 30 23.82 -8.00 2.33
C THR A 30 24.62 -7.12 3.27
N ILE A 31 25.94 -7.32 3.33
CA ILE A 31 26.87 -6.45 4.06
C ILE A 31 27.09 -5.19 3.23
N ASP A 32 26.94 -4.04 3.87
CA ASP A 32 27.30 -2.74 3.31
C ASP A 32 28.79 -2.51 3.59
N ASP A 33 29.65 -3.07 2.73
CA ASP A 33 31.10 -2.92 2.81
C ASP A 33 31.52 -1.62 2.10
N PRO A 34 32.11 -0.64 2.80
CA PRO A 34 32.55 0.62 2.20
C PRO A 34 33.77 0.49 1.27
N ILE A 35 34.45 -0.67 1.26
CA ILE A 35 35.68 -0.88 0.47
C ILE A 35 35.39 -1.63 -0.85
N SER A 36 34.37 -2.48 -0.89
CA SER A 36 33.95 -3.24 -2.08
C SER A 36 32.82 -2.54 -2.83
N ASP A 37 32.67 -2.79 -4.13
CA ASP A 37 31.42 -2.51 -4.82
C ASP A 37 30.29 -3.31 -4.16
N PRO A 38 29.32 -2.66 -3.49
CA PRO A 38 28.34 -3.37 -2.71
C PRO A 38 27.34 -4.05 -3.64
N ALA A 39 27.08 -5.34 -3.38
CA ALA A 39 26.04 -6.06 -4.09
C ALA A 39 24.69 -5.34 -3.94
N PRO A 40 23.77 -5.45 -4.91
CA PRO A 40 22.48 -4.75 -4.86
C PRO A 40 21.69 -4.97 -3.56
N ALA A 41 21.90 -6.12 -2.88
CA ALA A 41 21.23 -6.49 -1.64
C ALA A 41 21.70 -5.71 -0.39
N ALA A 42 22.91 -5.15 -0.38
CA ALA A 42 23.41 -4.33 0.71
C ALA A 42 22.51 -3.11 0.98
N LYS A 43 22.02 -2.48 -0.09
CA LYS A 43 21.19 -1.27 -0.05
C LYS A 43 19.69 -1.54 0.15
N TRP A 44 19.28 -2.80 0.35
CA TRP A 44 17.87 -3.13 0.52
C TRP A 44 17.35 -2.68 1.90
N ARG A 45 16.30 -1.85 1.88
CA ARG A 45 15.49 -1.55 3.07
C ARG A 45 14.97 -2.85 3.71
N PRO A 46 14.74 -2.91 5.04
CA PRO A 46 14.30 -4.11 5.74
C PRO A 46 13.07 -4.80 5.11
N ALA A 47 12.08 -4.02 4.67
CA ALA A 47 10.89 -4.57 4.00
C ALA A 47 11.19 -5.23 2.63
N THR A 48 12.13 -4.67 1.86
CA THR A 48 12.58 -5.25 0.59
C THR A 48 13.36 -6.53 0.84
N ARG A 49 14.25 -6.52 1.84
CA ARG A 49 15.01 -7.70 2.29
C ARG A 49 14.07 -8.84 2.67
N HIS A 50 13.14 -8.59 3.59
CA HIS A 50 12.15 -9.57 4.03
C HIS A 50 11.33 -10.15 2.87
N LYS A 51 10.90 -9.30 1.93
CA LYS A 51 10.14 -9.75 0.75
C LYS A 51 10.97 -10.67 -0.14
N ASN A 52 12.20 -10.29 -0.43
CA ASN A 52 13.12 -11.06 -1.29
C ASN A 52 13.49 -12.40 -0.63
N GLU A 53 13.76 -12.40 0.68
CA GLU A 53 13.98 -13.63 1.45
C GLU A 53 12.78 -14.59 1.34
N ARG A 54 11.55 -14.08 1.49
CA ARG A 54 10.37 -14.93 1.34
C ARG A 54 10.20 -15.48 -0.07
N GLY A 55 10.51 -14.69 -1.10
CA GLY A 55 10.43 -15.15 -2.48
C GLY A 55 11.49 -16.19 -2.83
N TYR A 56 12.73 -16.00 -2.39
CA TYR A 56 13.77 -17.00 -2.57
C TYR A 56 13.50 -18.26 -1.75
N GLY A 57 13.03 -18.12 -0.51
CA GLY A 57 12.58 -19.24 0.30
C GLY A 57 11.41 -20.00 -0.32
N ARG A 58 10.52 -19.33 -1.08
CA ARG A 58 9.45 -19.97 -1.85
C ARG A 58 10.03 -20.85 -2.98
N TRP A 59 11.04 -20.34 -3.68
CA TRP A 59 11.76 -21.06 -4.72
C TRP A 59 12.51 -22.29 -4.19
N LEU A 60 13.19 -22.16 -3.04
CA LEU A 60 13.88 -23.30 -2.42
C LEU A 60 12.90 -24.40 -1.98
N THR A 61 11.74 -24.04 -1.42
CA THR A 61 10.68 -25.02 -1.11
C THR A 61 10.27 -25.81 -2.36
N PHE A 62 10.14 -25.14 -3.50
CA PHE A 62 9.79 -25.77 -4.77
C PHE A 62 10.86 -26.77 -5.23
N LEU A 63 12.13 -26.36 -5.21
CA LEU A 63 13.26 -27.24 -5.59
C LEU A 63 13.32 -28.48 -4.70
N ILE A 64 13.28 -28.30 -3.38
CA ILE A 64 13.33 -29.41 -2.42
C ILE A 64 12.19 -30.39 -2.64
N ARG A 65 10.97 -29.91 -2.90
CA ARG A 65 9.81 -30.78 -3.13
C ARG A 65 9.88 -31.54 -4.44
N ARG A 66 10.64 -31.05 -5.43
CA ARG A 66 10.90 -31.75 -6.68
C ARG A 66 12.06 -32.74 -6.60
N GLY A 67 12.74 -32.83 -5.46
CA GLY A 67 13.94 -33.66 -5.30
C GLY A 67 15.17 -33.08 -6.00
N GLU A 68 15.16 -31.78 -6.34
CA GLU A 68 16.32 -31.11 -6.91
C GLU A 68 17.40 -30.97 -5.83
N ASP A 69 18.66 -31.22 -6.20
CA ASP A 69 19.78 -31.08 -5.27
C ASP A 69 20.06 -29.61 -4.99
N VAL A 70 19.58 -29.14 -3.83
CA VAL A 70 19.77 -27.76 -3.37
C VAL A 70 21.16 -27.46 -2.83
N THR A 71 22.05 -28.46 -2.75
CA THR A 71 23.46 -28.25 -2.37
C THR A 71 24.30 -27.72 -3.52
N LEU A 72 23.85 -27.93 -4.77
CA LEU A 72 24.49 -27.37 -5.95
C LEU A 72 24.51 -25.83 -5.92
N PRO A 73 25.50 -25.18 -6.56
CA PRO A 73 25.55 -23.73 -6.65
C PRO A 73 24.24 -23.14 -7.19
N ALA A 74 23.78 -22.04 -6.58
CA ALA A 74 22.50 -21.42 -6.95
C ALA A 74 22.38 -21.11 -8.46
N ALA A 75 23.49 -20.70 -9.09
CA ALA A 75 23.56 -20.44 -10.52
C ALA A 75 23.21 -21.65 -11.40
N VAL A 76 23.54 -22.87 -10.94
CA VAL A 76 23.28 -24.12 -11.67
C VAL A 76 21.82 -24.54 -11.54
N ARG A 77 21.17 -24.21 -10.41
CA ARG A 77 19.79 -24.59 -10.13
C ARG A 77 18.76 -23.66 -10.77
N VAL A 78 19.11 -22.39 -10.97
CA VAL A 78 18.23 -21.40 -11.61
C VAL A 78 18.38 -21.51 -13.13
N THR A 79 17.70 -22.51 -13.70
CA THR A 79 17.65 -22.76 -15.15
C THR A 79 16.31 -22.34 -15.74
N PRO A 80 16.21 -22.10 -17.07
CA PRO A 80 14.93 -21.87 -17.72
C PRO A 80 13.89 -22.97 -17.46
N ALA A 81 14.32 -24.23 -17.44
CA ALA A 81 13.45 -25.37 -17.16
C ALA A 81 12.87 -25.34 -15.74
N ASN A 82 13.72 -25.10 -14.72
CA ASN A 82 13.26 -25.03 -13.34
C ASN A 82 12.39 -23.80 -13.08
N VAL A 83 12.69 -22.67 -13.71
CA VAL A 83 11.88 -21.45 -13.62
C VAL A 83 10.51 -21.62 -14.30
N ASP A 84 10.44 -22.29 -15.47
CA ASP A 84 9.15 -22.62 -16.11
C ASP A 84 8.31 -23.55 -15.24
N ALA A 85 8.92 -24.62 -14.71
CA ALA A 85 8.25 -25.54 -13.82
C ALA A 85 7.74 -24.85 -12.53
N PHE A 86 8.51 -23.90 -11.98
CA PHE A 86 8.08 -23.10 -10.84
C PHE A 86 6.91 -22.18 -11.19
N ALA A 87 6.93 -21.52 -12.34
CA ALA A 87 5.82 -20.69 -12.81
C ALA A 87 4.54 -21.52 -13.00
N ARG A 88 4.64 -22.74 -13.57
CA ARG A 88 3.50 -23.67 -13.69
C ARG A 88 2.97 -24.11 -12.34
N GLU A 89 3.82 -24.40 -11.36
CA GLU A 89 3.36 -24.74 -10.01
C GLU A 89 2.60 -23.56 -9.37
N LEU A 90 3.12 -22.34 -9.50
CA LEU A 90 2.42 -21.15 -9.02
C LEU A 90 1.04 -20.98 -9.71
N GLN A 91 0.97 -21.23 -11.02
CA GLN A 91 -0.28 -21.19 -11.76
C GLN A 91 -1.27 -22.27 -11.29
N ALA A 92 -0.81 -23.50 -11.09
CA ALA A 92 -1.63 -24.61 -10.58
C ALA A 92 -2.15 -24.35 -9.15
N GLN A 93 -1.44 -23.53 -8.37
CA GLN A 93 -1.85 -23.08 -7.04
C GLN A 93 -2.80 -21.87 -7.06
N ASP A 94 -3.28 -21.47 -8.24
CA ASP A 94 -4.13 -20.29 -8.48
C ASP A 94 -3.51 -18.98 -7.99
N VAL A 95 -2.19 -18.86 -8.11
CA VAL A 95 -1.47 -17.63 -7.78
C VAL A 95 -1.72 -16.59 -8.87
N LYS A 96 -2.31 -15.46 -8.48
CA LYS A 96 -2.54 -14.31 -9.38
C LYS A 96 -1.27 -13.92 -10.15
N LEU A 97 -1.42 -13.56 -11.43
CA LEU A 97 -0.30 -13.23 -12.32
C LEU A 97 0.65 -12.16 -11.76
N GLY A 98 0.11 -11.13 -11.10
CA GLY A 98 0.93 -10.10 -10.44
C GLY A 98 1.76 -10.62 -9.27
N THR A 99 1.25 -11.59 -8.52
CA THR A 99 1.97 -12.27 -7.44
C THR A 99 3.04 -13.19 -8.02
N MET A 100 2.73 -13.96 -9.06
CA MET A 100 3.71 -14.79 -9.78
C MET A 100 4.87 -13.96 -10.32
N ARG A 101 4.58 -12.83 -10.97
CA ARG A 101 5.59 -11.85 -11.38
C ARG A 101 6.48 -11.42 -10.22
N ASN A 102 5.88 -11.06 -9.08
CA ASN A 102 6.65 -10.63 -7.90
C ASN A 102 7.56 -11.75 -7.39
N ARG A 103 7.11 -13.02 -7.38
CA ARG A 103 7.94 -14.17 -7.00
C ARG A 103 9.16 -14.35 -7.91
N LEU A 104 8.99 -14.17 -9.22
CA LEU A 104 10.10 -14.23 -10.17
C LEU A 104 11.09 -13.07 -9.98
N PHE A 105 10.62 -11.86 -9.67
CA PHE A 105 11.49 -10.74 -9.33
C PHE A 105 12.21 -10.91 -8.00
N GLU A 106 11.57 -11.51 -6.99
CA GLU A 106 12.20 -11.82 -5.71
C GLU A 106 13.31 -12.86 -5.87
N LEU A 107 13.07 -13.90 -6.70
CA LEU A 107 14.11 -14.85 -7.12
C LEU A 107 15.26 -14.14 -7.84
N LEU A 108 14.95 -13.32 -8.85
CA LEU A 108 15.92 -12.54 -9.60
C LEU A 108 16.78 -11.66 -8.69
N ALA A 109 16.15 -10.97 -7.73
CA ALA A 109 16.84 -10.06 -6.83
C ALA A 109 17.88 -10.79 -5.98
N VAL A 110 17.53 -11.95 -5.41
CA VAL A 110 18.47 -12.74 -4.61
C VAL A 110 19.54 -13.38 -5.48
N ILE A 111 19.17 -14.02 -6.60
CA ILE A 111 20.15 -14.73 -7.44
C ILE A 111 21.18 -13.77 -8.07
N SER A 112 20.76 -12.57 -8.50
CA SER A 112 21.70 -11.56 -9.00
C SER A 112 22.64 -11.01 -7.92
N SER A 113 22.31 -11.20 -6.64
CA SER A 113 23.16 -10.77 -5.53
C SER A 113 24.14 -11.86 -5.09
N ILE A 114 23.75 -13.14 -5.13
CA ILE A 114 24.61 -14.27 -4.70
C ILE A 114 25.37 -14.94 -5.85
N ALA A 115 24.99 -14.68 -7.10
CA ALA A 115 25.66 -15.14 -8.30
C ALA A 115 25.76 -14.00 -9.35
N PRO A 116 26.53 -12.93 -9.05
CA PRO A 116 26.59 -11.73 -9.90
C PRO A 116 27.32 -11.94 -11.23
N SER A 117 28.16 -12.97 -11.34
CA SER A 117 28.93 -13.29 -12.56
C SER A 117 28.09 -13.89 -13.70
N VAL A 118 26.82 -14.22 -13.44
CA VAL A 118 25.92 -14.84 -14.42
C VAL A 118 24.95 -13.80 -14.96
N ASP A 119 24.72 -13.80 -16.28
CA ASP A 119 23.71 -12.95 -16.88
C ASP A 119 22.29 -13.48 -16.63
N TRP A 120 21.54 -12.75 -15.80
CA TRP A 120 20.15 -13.04 -15.46
C TRP A 120 19.14 -12.25 -16.31
N SER A 121 19.56 -11.64 -17.43
CA SER A 121 18.71 -10.88 -18.34
C SER A 121 17.50 -11.70 -18.87
N TRP A 122 17.70 -12.99 -19.10
CA TRP A 122 16.64 -13.92 -19.51
C TRP A 122 15.58 -14.12 -18.41
N LEU A 123 15.98 -14.20 -17.14
CA LEU A 123 15.06 -14.35 -16.01
C LEU A 123 14.25 -13.06 -15.80
N ARG A 124 14.91 -11.92 -15.96
CA ARG A 124 14.25 -10.60 -15.99
C ARG A 124 13.21 -10.52 -17.11
N SER A 125 13.55 -10.99 -18.31
CA SER A 125 12.64 -11.05 -19.45
C SER A 125 11.44 -11.96 -19.20
N CYS A 126 11.65 -13.11 -18.54
CA CYS A 126 10.59 -14.01 -18.11
C CYS A 126 9.65 -13.35 -17.08
N ALA A 127 10.18 -12.69 -16.05
CA ALA A 127 9.37 -11.95 -15.08
C ALA A 127 8.55 -10.83 -15.75
N ASN A 128 9.13 -10.13 -16.72
CA ASN A 128 8.46 -9.09 -17.48
C ASN A 128 7.36 -9.61 -18.43
N SER A 129 7.53 -10.78 -19.05
CA SER A 129 6.49 -11.37 -19.91
C SER A 129 5.21 -11.68 -19.13
N GLN A 130 5.33 -12.15 -17.87
CA GLN A 130 4.19 -12.34 -16.98
C GLN A 130 3.47 -11.02 -16.67
N SER A 131 4.21 -9.90 -16.63
CA SER A 131 3.63 -8.57 -16.44
C SER A 131 2.72 -8.15 -17.60
N ARG A 132 3.11 -8.47 -18.83
CA ARG A 132 2.31 -8.15 -20.03
C ARG A 132 1.00 -8.93 -20.03
N ARG A 133 1.06 -10.23 -19.69
CA ARG A 133 -0.13 -11.09 -19.55
C ARG A 133 -1.04 -10.65 -18.40
N ALA A 134 -0.45 -10.26 -17.26
CA ALA A 134 -1.20 -9.70 -16.14
C ALA A 134 -1.94 -8.41 -16.52
N LYS A 135 -1.25 -7.47 -17.18
CA LYS A 135 -1.84 -6.21 -17.68
C LYS A 135 -3.01 -6.44 -18.63
N ALA A 136 -2.89 -7.41 -19.54
CA ALA A 136 -3.99 -7.79 -20.44
C ALA A 136 -5.18 -8.44 -19.70
N SER A 137 -4.93 -9.07 -18.55
CA SER A 137 -5.95 -9.73 -17.73
C SER A 137 -6.64 -8.81 -16.71
N PHE A 138 -6.12 -7.60 -16.45
CA PHE A 138 -6.83 -6.61 -15.63
C PHE A 138 -7.98 -6.04 -16.46
N GLY A 139 -9.10 -6.75 -16.50
CA GLY A 139 -10.38 -6.16 -16.86
C GLY A 139 -10.58 -4.89 -16.03
N CYS A 140 -11.13 -3.85 -16.69
CA CYS A 140 -11.44 -2.53 -16.15
C CYS A 140 -11.65 -2.60 -14.63
N ALA A 141 -10.62 -2.23 -13.85
CA ALA A 141 -10.71 -2.28 -12.40
C ALA A 141 -11.98 -1.53 -12.02
N ARG A 142 -12.89 -2.13 -11.26
CA ARG A 142 -14.15 -1.48 -10.89
C ARG A 142 -13.83 -0.18 -10.15
N PHE A 143 -13.91 0.94 -10.88
CA PHE A 143 -13.64 2.26 -10.35
C PHE A 143 -14.91 2.74 -9.66
N LEU A 144 -14.79 3.12 -8.39
CA LEU A 144 -15.82 3.91 -7.74
C LEU A 144 -15.42 5.37 -7.85
N ASP A 145 -16.38 6.20 -8.25
CA ASP A 145 -16.23 7.64 -8.29
C ASP A 145 -15.94 8.16 -6.87
N VAL A 146 -14.83 8.87 -6.74
CA VAL A 146 -14.38 9.47 -5.48
C VAL A 146 -15.39 10.49 -4.94
N ALA A 147 -16.13 11.19 -5.81
CA ALA A 147 -17.19 12.10 -5.38
C ALA A 147 -18.33 11.35 -4.69
N LEU A 148 -18.70 10.15 -5.17
CA LEU A 148 -19.69 9.29 -4.53
C LEU A 148 -19.20 8.80 -3.16
N VAL A 149 -17.93 8.43 -3.06
CA VAL A 149 -17.29 8.03 -1.78
C VAL A 149 -17.36 9.17 -0.77
N VAL A 150 -16.95 10.37 -1.18
CA VAL A 150 -16.98 11.55 -0.32
C VAL A 150 -18.40 11.89 0.12
N ALA A 151 -19.36 11.88 -0.79
CA ALA A 151 -20.76 12.15 -0.45
C ALA A 151 -21.30 11.12 0.57
N ALA A 152 -20.94 9.85 0.45
CA ALA A 152 -21.32 8.82 1.42
C ALA A 152 -20.67 9.04 2.79
N CYS A 153 -19.37 9.35 2.81
CA CYS A 153 -18.65 9.65 4.05
C CYS A 153 -19.27 10.84 4.79
N GLU A 154 -19.54 11.94 4.07
CA GLU A 154 -20.15 13.13 4.66
C GLU A 154 -21.52 12.83 5.28
N ARG A 155 -22.38 12.09 4.56
CA ARG A 155 -23.69 11.68 5.07
C ARG A 155 -23.54 10.85 6.34
N ALA A 156 -22.67 9.84 6.33
CA ALA A 156 -22.50 8.93 7.45
C ALA A 156 -21.91 9.63 8.70
N LEU A 157 -20.90 10.48 8.50
CA LEU A 157 -20.25 11.20 9.59
C LEU A 157 -21.14 12.31 10.17
N SER A 158 -21.88 13.03 9.32
CA SER A 158 -22.82 14.08 9.75
C SER A 158 -24.05 13.51 10.46
N ALA A 159 -24.52 12.31 10.07
CA ALA A 159 -25.63 11.64 10.73
C ALA A 159 -25.25 11.01 12.09
N ALA A 160 -23.96 10.98 12.44
CA ALA A 160 -23.51 10.35 13.68
C ALA A 160 -23.91 11.19 14.92
N PRO A 161 -24.59 10.59 15.92
CA PRO A 161 -25.13 11.31 17.07
C PRO A 161 -24.02 11.94 17.93
N HIS A 162 -24.33 13.06 18.58
CA HIS A 162 -23.46 13.72 19.56
C HIS A 162 -24.19 13.78 20.92
N PRO A 163 -23.63 13.21 22.00
CA PRO A 163 -22.35 12.48 22.06
C PRO A 163 -22.39 11.13 21.33
N LEU A 164 -21.22 10.66 20.88
CA LEU A 164 -21.11 9.39 20.14
C LEU A 164 -21.07 8.20 21.12
N PRO A 165 -21.99 7.21 21.01
CA PRO A 165 -21.93 6.01 21.84
C PRO A 165 -20.64 5.21 21.61
N LEU A 166 -20.05 4.63 22.66
CA LEU A 166 -18.80 3.86 22.57
C LEU A 166 -18.86 2.75 21.50
N LYS A 167 -20.00 2.04 21.39
CA LYS A 167 -20.21 0.99 20.38
C LYS A 167 -20.16 1.50 18.94
N SER A 168 -20.38 2.80 18.72
CA SER A 168 -20.40 3.44 17.40
C SER A 168 -19.04 4.02 16.99
N ILE A 169 -18.06 4.05 17.89
CA ILE A 169 -16.70 4.57 17.64
C ILE A 169 -16.04 3.89 16.44
N PRO A 170 -16.03 2.54 16.30
CA PRO A 170 -15.39 1.90 15.15
C PRO A 170 -16.02 2.32 13.83
N GLY A 171 -17.35 2.46 13.78
CA GLY A 171 -18.07 2.88 12.59
C GLY A 171 -17.70 4.30 12.19
N TYR A 172 -17.78 5.26 13.12
CA TYR A 172 -17.39 6.65 12.86
C TYR A 172 -15.93 6.76 12.41
N ARG A 173 -15.01 6.11 13.14
CA ARG A 173 -13.59 6.08 12.81
C ARG A 173 -13.34 5.50 11.41
N ASN A 174 -13.98 4.39 11.06
CA ASN A 174 -13.76 3.75 9.75
C ASN A 174 -14.27 4.63 8.59
N TRP A 175 -15.42 5.29 8.77
CA TRP A 175 -15.91 6.30 7.82
C TRP A 175 -14.96 7.48 7.69
N LEU A 176 -14.42 7.96 8.81
CA LEU A 176 -13.45 9.06 8.79
C LEU A 176 -12.13 8.66 8.11
N ILE A 177 -11.65 7.42 8.31
CA ILE A 177 -10.46 6.91 7.60
C ILE A 177 -10.72 6.84 6.09
N LEU A 178 -11.89 6.35 5.66
CA LEU A 178 -12.26 6.33 4.25
C LEU A 178 -12.31 7.75 3.69
N TYR A 179 -12.90 8.68 4.45
CA TYR A 179 -13.02 10.07 4.05
C TYR A 179 -11.65 10.76 3.93
N PHE A 180 -10.77 10.46 4.89
CA PHE A 180 -9.39 10.93 4.90
C PHE A 180 -8.64 10.48 3.64
N LEU A 181 -8.72 9.20 3.27
CA LEU A 181 -8.07 8.68 2.08
C LEU A 181 -8.65 9.21 0.77
N ALA A 182 -9.91 9.67 0.78
CA ALA A 182 -10.51 10.31 -0.38
C ALA A 182 -9.87 11.67 -0.69
N TYR A 183 -9.45 12.44 0.33
CA TYR A 183 -8.80 13.74 0.13
C TYR A 183 -7.27 13.70 0.20
N VAL A 184 -6.74 12.89 1.10
CA VAL A 184 -5.31 12.78 1.42
C VAL A 184 -4.90 11.34 1.14
N PRO A 185 -4.60 11.00 -0.12
CA PRO A 185 -4.33 9.64 -0.53
C PRO A 185 -2.91 9.25 -0.12
N VAL A 186 -2.65 9.09 1.18
CA VAL A 186 -1.40 8.52 1.73
C VAL A 186 -1.38 7.00 1.55
N ARG A 187 -0.20 6.39 1.64
CA ARG A 187 -0.08 4.93 1.56
C ARG A 187 -0.60 4.31 2.86
N LEU A 188 -1.12 3.08 2.80
CA LEU A 188 -1.72 2.40 3.97
C LEU A 188 -0.79 2.37 5.19
N GLY A 189 0.49 2.04 5.02
CA GLY A 189 1.46 2.07 6.12
C GLY A 189 1.61 3.46 6.73
N ASN A 190 1.68 4.49 5.88
CA ASN A 190 1.82 5.87 6.32
C ASN A 190 0.54 6.37 7.02
N LEU A 191 -0.63 5.94 6.53
CA LEU A 191 -1.92 6.22 7.17
C LEU A 191 -1.97 5.61 8.57
N ALA A 192 -1.61 4.33 8.71
CA ALA A 192 -1.59 3.63 10.00
C ALA A 192 -0.58 4.24 10.97
N SER A 193 0.53 4.77 10.46
CA SER A 193 1.59 5.38 11.26
C SER A 193 1.39 6.88 11.55
N LEU A 194 0.29 7.51 11.13
CA LEU A 194 0.06 8.93 11.40
C LEU A 194 0.08 9.21 12.91
N GLU A 195 0.81 10.26 13.28
CA GLU A 195 0.99 10.71 14.66
C GLU A 195 0.62 12.18 14.77
N LEU A 196 -0.11 12.52 15.84
CA LEU A 196 -0.47 13.88 16.19
C LEU A 196 0.79 14.68 16.54
N GLY A 197 0.83 15.94 16.11
CA GLY A 197 1.94 16.86 16.35
C GLY A 197 3.17 16.63 15.46
N ARG A 198 3.42 15.38 15.03
CA ARG A 198 4.49 15.00 14.10
C ARG A 198 4.02 14.99 12.64
N HIS A 199 3.07 14.12 12.31
CA HIS A 199 2.59 13.93 10.94
C HIS A 199 1.34 14.74 10.64
N LEU A 200 0.46 14.91 11.62
CA LEU A 200 -0.77 15.70 11.49
C LEU A 200 -0.74 16.82 12.52
N ALA A 201 -0.72 18.07 12.06
CA ALA A 201 -0.66 19.22 12.94
C ALA A 201 -1.33 20.46 12.34
N MET A 202 -1.85 21.32 13.21
CA MET A 202 -2.33 22.65 12.84
C MET A 202 -1.13 23.57 12.56
N ARG A 203 -1.11 24.23 11.40
CA ARG A 203 -0.08 25.18 10.96
C ARG A 203 -0.78 26.32 10.23
N ASN A 204 -0.55 27.55 10.65
CA ASN A 204 -1.15 28.75 10.03
C ASN A 204 -2.68 28.69 9.88
N GLY A 205 -3.37 28.06 10.84
CA GLY A 205 -4.84 27.92 10.82
C GLY A 205 -5.36 26.76 9.96
N GLU A 206 -4.49 25.94 9.36
CA GLU A 206 -4.87 24.77 8.57
C GLU A 206 -4.25 23.49 9.11
N TRP A 207 -4.98 22.38 9.02
CA TRP A 207 -4.44 21.06 9.31
C TRP A 207 -3.57 20.60 8.13
N LEU A 208 -2.32 20.24 8.40
CA LEU A 208 -1.39 19.69 7.41
C LEU A 208 -1.00 18.26 7.77
N VAL A 209 -0.94 17.42 6.74
CA VAL A 209 -0.32 16.10 6.78
C VAL A 209 1.06 16.20 6.17
N SER A 210 2.11 15.91 6.95
CA SER A 210 3.51 15.98 6.53
C SER A 210 4.22 14.66 6.81
N LEU A 211 4.97 14.16 5.83
CA LEU A 211 5.76 12.93 5.93
C LEU A 211 7.16 13.17 5.40
N GLN A 212 8.15 12.75 6.17
CA GLN A 212 9.56 12.93 5.83
C GLN A 212 10.01 11.95 4.73
N PRO A 213 11.08 12.26 3.98
CA PRO A 213 11.60 11.40 2.92
C PRO A 213 11.80 9.93 3.32
N GLU A 214 12.27 9.69 4.55
CA GLU A 214 12.55 8.35 5.08
C GLU A 214 11.27 7.51 5.24
N GLU A 215 10.15 8.19 5.49
CA GLU A 215 8.82 7.63 5.74
C GLU A 215 8.05 7.39 4.44
N THR A 216 8.56 7.89 3.31
CA THR A 216 7.95 7.64 2.00
C THR A 216 8.71 6.58 1.22
N LYS A 217 7.93 5.78 0.49
CA LYS A 217 8.46 4.69 -0.34
C LYS A 217 9.43 5.19 -1.42
N ASN A 218 9.28 6.43 -1.86
CA ASN A 218 10.07 7.07 -2.91
C ASN A 218 11.18 7.97 -2.38
N GLY A 219 11.40 8.08 -1.06
CA GLY A 219 12.49 8.88 -0.53
C GLY A 219 12.27 10.38 -0.71
N ARG A 220 11.01 10.84 -0.72
CA ARG A 220 10.66 12.25 -0.93
C ARG A 220 9.65 12.72 0.10
N GLU A 221 9.75 13.98 0.49
CA GLU A 221 8.78 14.59 1.38
C GLU A 221 7.38 14.58 0.74
N TYR A 222 6.35 14.41 1.57
CA TYR A 222 4.96 14.54 1.19
C TYR A 222 4.27 15.51 2.13
N SER A 223 3.58 16.49 1.58
CA SER A 223 2.78 17.45 2.34
C SER A 223 1.46 17.69 1.64
N ALA A 224 0.35 17.64 2.38
CA ALA A 224 -0.99 17.88 1.87
C ALA A 224 -1.88 18.55 2.94
N PRO A 225 -2.71 19.53 2.57
CA PRO A 225 -3.69 20.09 3.49
C PRO A 225 -4.81 19.08 3.76
N VAL A 226 -5.41 19.22 4.93
CA VAL A 226 -6.69 18.59 5.26
C VAL A 226 -7.78 19.63 4.96
N PRO A 227 -8.58 19.45 3.88
CA PRO A 227 -9.58 20.44 3.50
C PRO A 227 -10.67 20.57 4.56
N ARG A 228 -11.29 21.76 4.65
CA ARG A 228 -12.25 22.09 5.71
C ARG A 228 -13.36 21.05 5.95
N PRO A 229 -14.01 20.46 4.92
CA PRO A 229 -15.02 19.42 5.13
C PRO A 229 -14.48 18.20 5.89
N LEU A 230 -13.26 17.76 5.59
CA LEU A 230 -12.60 16.68 6.32
C LEU A 230 -12.14 17.16 7.70
N ALA A 231 -11.61 18.38 7.80
CA ALA A 231 -11.13 18.95 9.05
C ALA A 231 -12.21 19.01 10.14
N LEU A 232 -13.46 19.32 9.77
CA LEU A 232 -14.59 19.34 10.71
C LEU A 232 -14.79 17.99 11.43
N HIS A 233 -14.80 16.89 10.67
CA HIS A 233 -14.97 15.55 11.24
C HIS A 233 -13.70 15.05 11.93
N LEU A 234 -12.54 15.47 11.45
CA LEU A 234 -11.26 15.20 12.11
C LEU A 234 -11.20 15.89 13.48
N GLU A 235 -11.58 17.17 13.58
CA GLU A 235 -11.62 17.93 14.83
C GLU A 235 -12.55 17.28 15.84
N ARG A 236 -13.75 16.86 15.43
CA ARG A 236 -14.66 16.07 16.27
C ARG A 236 -14.03 14.75 16.73
N TYR A 237 -13.33 14.05 15.83
CA TYR A 237 -12.65 12.82 16.20
C TYR A 237 -11.56 13.06 17.25
N LEU A 238 -10.78 14.13 17.11
CA LEU A 238 -9.71 14.47 18.04
C LEU A 238 -10.23 14.96 19.40
N ALA A 239 -11.33 15.70 19.41
CA ALA A 239 -11.92 16.26 20.63
C ALA A 239 -12.75 15.25 21.43
N ASP A 240 -13.57 14.43 20.75
CA ASP A 240 -14.59 13.62 21.44
C ASP A 240 -14.34 12.12 21.31
N VAL A 241 -14.00 11.65 20.11
CA VAL A 241 -14.06 10.22 19.78
C VAL A 241 -12.78 9.49 20.15
N ARG A 242 -11.62 10.03 19.79
CA ARG A 242 -10.31 9.45 20.10
C ARG A 242 -10.05 9.44 21.61
N PRO A 243 -10.32 10.52 22.37
CA PRO A 243 -10.08 10.52 23.82
C PRO A 243 -10.90 9.47 24.57
N ALA A 244 -12.10 9.11 24.08
CA ALA A 244 -12.95 8.10 24.69
C ALA A 244 -12.35 6.67 24.68
N VAL A 245 -11.34 6.40 23.85
CA VAL A 245 -10.62 5.11 23.80
C VAL A 245 -9.12 5.24 24.04
N ALA A 246 -8.60 6.47 24.14
CA ALA A 246 -7.17 6.71 24.28
C ALA A 246 -6.68 6.30 25.67
N ASN A 247 -5.48 5.72 25.71
CA ASN A 247 -4.78 5.35 26.93
C ASN A 247 -3.27 5.51 26.74
N THR A 248 -2.48 5.09 27.72
CA THR A 248 -1.01 5.19 27.69
C THR A 248 -0.40 4.50 26.46
N VAL A 249 -0.97 3.37 26.00
CA VAL A 249 -0.47 2.62 24.83
C VAL A 249 -0.76 3.35 23.51
N SER A 250 -1.79 4.20 23.47
CA SER A 250 -2.15 4.95 22.28
C SER A 250 -1.05 5.90 21.81
N GLY A 251 -0.29 6.48 22.75
CA GLY A 251 0.66 7.55 22.48
C GLY A 251 0.04 8.65 21.60
N GLN A 252 0.78 9.09 20.59
CA GLN A 252 0.32 10.10 19.62
C GLN A 252 -0.32 9.50 18.36
N ARG A 253 -0.57 8.19 18.30
CA ARG A 253 -1.14 7.57 17.09
C ARG A 253 -2.54 8.10 16.81
N LEU A 254 -2.81 8.43 15.55
CA LEU A 254 -4.08 9.01 15.13
C LEU A 254 -5.23 7.99 15.23
N TRP A 255 -5.02 6.79 14.66
CA TRP A 255 -6.07 5.79 14.53
C TRP A 255 -5.97 4.72 15.63
N LEU A 256 -6.97 4.65 16.50
CA LEU A 256 -6.98 3.75 17.65
C LEU A 256 -8.09 2.69 17.54
N GLY A 257 -7.82 1.49 18.06
CA GLY A 257 -8.81 0.46 18.33
C GLY A 257 -9.61 0.74 19.61
N MET A 258 -10.62 -0.09 19.89
CA MET A 258 -11.45 0.05 21.11
C MET A 258 -10.66 -0.15 22.41
N SER A 259 -9.56 -0.90 22.36
CA SER A 259 -8.62 -1.09 23.47
C SER A 259 -7.59 0.05 23.59
N GLY A 260 -7.71 1.12 22.81
CA GLY A 260 -6.74 2.21 22.72
C GLY A 260 -5.43 1.85 22.03
N THR A 261 -5.26 0.61 21.56
CA THR A 261 -4.07 0.22 20.79
C THR A 261 -4.11 0.83 19.39
N PRO A 262 -2.98 1.29 18.83
CA PRO A 262 -2.91 1.78 17.46
C PRO A 262 -3.40 0.73 16.45
N LEU A 263 -4.16 1.15 15.45
CA LEU A 263 -4.59 0.24 14.37
C LEU A 263 -3.40 -0.16 13.49
N THR A 264 -3.38 -1.43 13.10
CA THR A 264 -2.42 -1.93 12.11
C THR A 264 -2.90 -1.67 10.68
N ASP A 265 -1.97 -1.65 9.72
CA ASP A 265 -2.26 -1.65 8.29
C ASP A 265 -3.33 -2.68 7.91
N HIS A 266 -3.20 -3.89 8.45
CA HIS A 266 -4.08 -5.00 8.15
C HIS A 266 -5.51 -4.75 8.66
N THR A 267 -5.63 -4.23 9.89
CA THR A 267 -6.92 -3.88 10.49
C THR A 267 -7.62 -2.78 9.71
N ILE A 268 -6.89 -1.72 9.33
CA ILE A 268 -7.44 -0.64 8.49
C ILE A 268 -7.89 -1.19 7.12
N HIS A 269 -7.07 -2.04 6.50
CA HIS A 269 -7.40 -2.64 5.21
C HIS A 269 -8.71 -3.45 5.25
N ILE A 270 -8.89 -4.31 6.26
CA ILE A 270 -10.11 -5.09 6.42
C ILE A 270 -11.30 -4.17 6.65
N ALA A 271 -11.18 -3.23 7.59
CA ALA A 271 -12.25 -2.29 7.94
C ALA A 271 -12.76 -1.51 6.72
N LEU A 272 -11.85 -1.03 5.86
CA LEU A 272 -12.23 -0.31 4.64
C LEU A 272 -12.92 -1.22 3.62
N ARG A 273 -12.45 -2.46 3.46
CA ARG A 273 -13.05 -3.41 2.52
C ARG A 273 -14.47 -3.79 2.93
N GLU A 274 -14.68 -4.05 4.22
CA GLU A 274 -16.00 -4.37 4.77
C GLU A 274 -16.95 -3.18 4.65
N LEU A 275 -16.48 -1.97 5.02
CA LEU A 275 -17.26 -0.74 4.92
C LEU A 275 -17.70 -0.46 3.48
N THR A 276 -16.75 -0.50 2.54
CA THR A 276 -17.03 -0.17 1.14
C THR A 276 -17.86 -1.24 0.44
N PHE A 277 -17.69 -2.51 0.83
CA PHE A 277 -18.58 -3.58 0.34
C PHE A 277 -20.01 -3.38 0.87
N GLY A 278 -20.18 -3.05 2.14
CA GLY A 278 -21.49 -2.80 2.73
C GLY A 278 -22.22 -1.60 2.10
N GLU A 279 -21.52 -0.50 1.86
CA GLU A 279 -22.13 0.72 1.29
C GLU A 279 -22.32 0.64 -0.24
N PHE A 280 -21.31 0.15 -0.97
CA PHE A 280 -21.24 0.28 -2.44
C PHE A 280 -21.33 -1.05 -3.19
N GLY A 281 -21.39 -2.19 -2.48
CA GLY A 281 -21.31 -3.52 -3.09
C GLY A 281 -19.93 -3.87 -3.65
N ILE A 282 -18.92 -3.03 -3.42
CA ILE A 282 -17.56 -3.17 -3.95
C ILE A 282 -16.55 -3.02 -2.82
N ALA A 283 -15.78 -4.08 -2.56
CA ALA A 283 -14.73 -4.06 -1.54
C ALA A 283 -13.47 -3.32 -2.04
N LEU A 284 -13.38 -2.04 -1.70
CA LEU A 284 -12.24 -1.19 -2.03
C LEU A 284 -11.17 -1.24 -0.93
N GLY A 285 -9.92 -1.33 -1.35
CA GLY A 285 -8.77 -1.15 -0.46
C GLY A 285 -8.13 0.23 -0.66
N PRO A 286 -7.18 0.62 0.22
CA PRO A 286 -6.44 1.89 0.11
C PRO A 286 -5.78 2.12 -1.25
N HIS A 287 -5.33 1.06 -1.92
CA HIS A 287 -4.73 1.18 -3.25
C HIS A 287 -5.75 1.51 -4.34
N SER A 288 -6.95 0.91 -4.28
CA SER A 288 -8.05 1.24 -5.18
C SER A 288 -8.50 2.68 -5.01
N LEU A 289 -8.60 3.16 -3.76
CA LEU A 289 -8.94 4.55 -3.45
C LEU A 289 -7.87 5.53 -3.98
N ARG A 290 -6.59 5.22 -3.79
CA ARG A 290 -5.48 6.01 -4.35
C ARG A 290 -5.54 6.08 -5.88
N HIS A 291 -5.92 4.98 -6.53
CA HIS A 291 -6.10 4.95 -7.99
C HIS A 291 -7.32 5.78 -8.43
N SER A 292 -8.47 5.66 -7.75
CA SER A 292 -9.65 6.50 -8.02
C SER A 292 -9.32 7.99 -7.88
N PHE A 293 -8.59 8.38 -6.83
CA PHE A 293 -8.10 9.75 -6.67
C PHE A 293 -7.21 10.17 -7.83
N ALA A 294 -6.24 9.33 -8.23
CA ALA A 294 -5.33 9.66 -9.33
C ALA A 294 -6.07 9.86 -10.65
N THR A 295 -7.05 9.01 -10.96
CA THR A 295 -7.88 9.16 -12.16
C THR A 295 -8.66 10.46 -12.14
N PHE A 296 -9.38 10.73 -11.04
CA PHE A 296 -10.16 11.96 -10.89
C PHE A 296 -9.27 13.21 -10.99
N ALA A 297 -8.14 13.23 -10.28
CA ALA A 297 -7.19 14.34 -10.34
C ALA A 297 -6.61 14.50 -11.75
N ALA A 298 -6.40 13.41 -12.51
CA ALA A 298 -5.88 13.50 -13.87
C ALA A 298 -6.89 14.16 -14.82
N GLU A 299 -8.18 13.86 -14.63
CA GLU A 299 -9.28 14.43 -15.41
C GLU A 299 -9.55 15.91 -15.08
N THR A 300 -9.22 16.34 -13.86
CA THR A 300 -9.60 17.65 -13.33
C THR A 300 -8.48 18.67 -13.27
N VAL A 301 -7.29 18.26 -12.80
CA VAL A 301 -6.09 19.11 -12.68
C VAL A 301 -4.94 18.67 -13.59
N GLY A 302 -5.17 17.66 -14.43
CA GLY A 302 -4.18 17.10 -15.33
C GLY A 302 -3.26 16.06 -14.68
N ILE A 303 -2.54 15.32 -15.54
CA ILE A 303 -1.73 14.14 -15.16
C ILE A 303 -0.64 14.49 -14.14
N ASP A 304 -0.06 15.68 -14.20
CA ASP A 304 0.99 16.12 -13.28
C ASP A 304 0.45 16.46 -11.88
N GLY A 305 -0.74 17.06 -11.79
CA GLY A 305 -1.43 17.29 -10.52
C GLY A 305 -1.86 15.98 -9.86
N ALA A 306 -2.37 15.02 -10.66
CA ALA A 306 -2.67 13.68 -10.19
C ALA A 306 -1.45 12.99 -9.58
N ARG A 307 -0.35 13.02 -10.33
CA ARG A 307 0.97 12.52 -9.94
C ARG A 307 1.45 13.11 -8.63
N ALA A 308 1.40 14.43 -8.48
CA ALA A 308 1.74 15.13 -7.24
C ALA A 308 0.85 14.71 -6.06
N GLY A 309 -0.47 14.70 -6.25
CA GLY A 309 -1.45 14.29 -5.23
C GLY A 309 -1.23 12.87 -4.69
N ILE A 310 -0.83 11.93 -5.56
CA ILE A 310 -0.44 10.57 -5.14
C ILE A 310 1.06 10.43 -4.85
N GLY A 311 1.82 11.50 -4.70
CA GLY A 311 3.25 11.47 -4.36
C GLY A 311 4.13 10.73 -5.38
N HIS A 312 3.79 10.78 -6.66
CA HIS A 312 4.54 10.24 -7.80
C HIS A 312 4.92 11.40 -8.74
N ILE A 313 6.12 11.98 -8.69
CA ILE A 313 6.51 13.03 -9.67
C ILE A 313 7.82 12.66 -10.38
N SER A 314 7.94 13.03 -11.66
CA SER A 314 9.13 12.83 -12.50
C SER A 314 10.39 13.53 -11.93
N PRO A 315 11.60 13.17 -12.38
CA PRO A 315 12.87 13.66 -11.82
C PRO A 315 13.17 15.16 -11.99
N GLN A 316 12.36 15.91 -12.75
CA GLN A 316 12.75 17.22 -13.30
C GLN A 316 12.27 18.46 -12.51
N ARG A 317 11.55 18.32 -11.38
CA ARG A 317 11.01 19.49 -10.62
C ARG A 317 11.54 19.60 -9.19
N THR A 318 11.89 20.83 -8.79
CA THR A 318 12.40 21.26 -7.47
C THR A 318 11.37 21.10 -6.34
N GLN A 319 11.86 20.90 -5.10
CA GLN A 319 11.06 20.54 -3.93
C GLN A 319 9.90 21.52 -3.61
N GLY A 320 10.12 22.85 -3.70
CA GLY A 320 9.07 23.84 -3.43
C GLY A 320 7.89 23.82 -4.41
N TYR A 321 8.15 23.50 -5.67
CA TYR A 321 7.12 23.40 -6.72
C TYR A 321 6.21 22.16 -6.54
N ASN A 322 6.73 21.12 -5.88
CA ASN A 322 6.01 19.87 -5.62
C ASN A 322 5.00 20.01 -4.47
N HIS A 323 5.33 20.80 -3.45
CA HIS A 323 4.40 21.14 -2.37
C HIS A 323 3.22 21.95 -2.92
N ALA A 324 3.48 22.95 -3.77
CA ALA A 324 2.46 23.75 -4.43
C ALA A 324 1.55 22.89 -5.35
N SER A 325 2.12 21.91 -6.07
CA SER A 325 1.35 21.04 -6.97
C SER A 325 0.47 20.01 -6.23
N THR A 326 0.96 19.47 -5.10
CA THR A 326 0.17 18.55 -4.25
C THR A 326 -0.96 19.29 -3.55
N LEU A 327 -0.65 20.48 -3.03
CA LEU A 327 -1.59 21.43 -2.45
C LEU A 327 -2.68 21.81 -3.45
N ALA A 328 -2.31 22.22 -4.66
CA ALA A 328 -3.25 22.58 -5.73
C ALA A 328 -4.14 21.38 -6.12
N ALA A 329 -3.58 20.18 -6.27
CA ALA A 329 -4.37 18.99 -6.59
C ALA A 329 -5.39 18.65 -5.49
N SER A 330 -5.00 18.75 -4.21
CA SER A 330 -5.91 18.51 -3.08
C SER A 330 -6.97 19.61 -2.94
N ILE A 331 -6.62 20.88 -3.16
CA ILE A 331 -7.55 22.02 -3.13
C ILE A 331 -8.55 21.91 -4.28
N SER A 332 -8.09 21.79 -5.53
CA SER A 332 -8.98 21.65 -6.68
C SER A 332 -9.86 20.41 -6.57
N HIS A 333 -9.34 19.30 -6.02
CA HIS A 333 -10.15 18.12 -5.73
C HIS A 333 -11.28 18.44 -4.72
N ALA A 334 -10.96 19.16 -3.64
CA ALA A 334 -11.95 19.58 -2.65
C ALA A 334 -12.99 20.56 -3.22
N GLU A 335 -12.58 21.52 -4.05
CA GLU A 335 -13.44 22.50 -4.72
C GLU A 335 -14.37 21.83 -5.74
N LEU A 336 -13.86 20.92 -6.56
CA LEU A 336 -14.68 20.16 -7.51
C LEU A 336 -15.70 19.28 -6.81
N ILE A 337 -15.32 18.62 -5.72
CA ILE A 337 -16.29 17.87 -4.90
C ILE A 337 -17.35 18.82 -4.32
N ALA A 338 -16.96 20.01 -3.87
CA ALA A 338 -17.91 21.01 -3.38
C ALA A 338 -18.87 21.49 -4.49
N GLY A 339 -18.39 21.68 -5.72
CA GLY A 339 -19.22 22.02 -6.89
C GLY A 339 -20.16 20.90 -7.37
N LEU A 340 -19.75 19.63 -7.23
CA LEU A 340 -20.64 18.49 -7.50
C LEU A 340 -21.76 18.36 -6.45
N ARG A 341 -21.57 18.87 -5.24
CA ARG A 341 -22.62 18.95 -4.21
C ARG A 341 -23.70 19.96 -4.54
N THR A 342 -23.34 21.11 -5.12
CA THR A 342 -24.33 22.15 -5.48
C THR A 342 -25.15 21.79 -6.72
N SER A 343 -24.65 20.85 -7.53
CA SER A 343 -25.19 20.51 -8.85
C SER A 343 -26.08 19.26 -8.88
N SER A 344 -26.23 18.50 -7.77
CA SER A 344 -27.04 17.28 -7.75
C SER A 344 -28.56 17.57 -7.61
N PRO A 345 -29.40 17.26 -8.62
CA PRO A 345 -30.84 17.35 -8.51
C PRO A 345 -31.38 16.22 -7.61
N GLY A 346 -32.37 16.56 -6.77
CA GLY A 346 -33.03 15.62 -5.87
C GLY A 346 -33.44 14.30 -6.56
N ARG A 347 -33.07 13.20 -5.92
CA ARG A 347 -33.39 11.81 -6.27
C ARG A 347 -34.88 11.66 -6.62
N ARG A 348 -35.23 11.59 -7.90
CA ARG A 348 -36.58 11.22 -8.36
C ARG A 348 -36.84 9.78 -7.91
N LYS A 349 -37.77 9.62 -6.95
CA LYS A 349 -38.34 8.31 -6.57
C LYS A 349 -38.87 7.63 -7.84
N ARG A 350 -38.32 6.48 -8.21
CA ARG A 350 -38.99 5.55 -9.13
C ARG A 350 -40.21 5.01 -8.38
N ARG A 351 -41.40 5.39 -8.83
CA ARG A 351 -42.66 4.74 -8.45
C ARG A 351 -42.68 3.34 -9.10
N SER A 352 -43.18 2.39 -8.30
CA SER A 352 -43.72 1.05 -8.58
C SER A 352 -43.57 0.51 -10.00
#